data_AF-A0A6V7HT52-F1
#
_entry.id   AF-A0A6V7HT52-F1
#
_cell.length_a   1.000
_cell.length_b   1.000
_cell.length_c   1.000
_cell.angle_alpha   90.00
_cell.angle_beta   90.00
_cell.angle_gamma   90.00
#
_symmetry.space_group_name_H-M   'P 1'
#
loop_
_entity.id
_entity.type
_entity.pdbx_description
1 polymer ?
#
loop_
_entity_poly.entity_id
_entity_poly.type
_entity_poly.pdbx_seq_one_letter_code
_entity_poly.pdbx_strand_id
1 'polypeptide(L)'
;LLKAAEEVHLPKSLRQEYGGGLKEFICSETSCFEGSDDENKFFTTQERQSLVLHLLHTLRATQQDLKSLPGVKMVEGQAIIPKCISTGVISQ
;
A
#
# COMPACT_ATOMS: atom_id res chain seq x y z
N LEU A 1 6.27 -1.95 0.23
CA LEU A 1 5.48 -1.32 1.32
C LEU A 1 5.94 0.11 1.61
N LEU A 2 7.24 0.41 1.67
CA LEU A 2 7.75 1.77 1.94
C LEU A 2 7.15 2.85 1.02
N LYS A 3 7.17 2.64 -0.30
CA LYS A 3 6.53 3.58 -1.25
C LYS A 3 5.03 3.79 -0.99
N ALA A 4 4.31 2.73 -0.66
CA ALA A 4 2.89 2.83 -0.33
C ALA A 4 2.67 3.59 0.99
N ALA A 5 3.55 3.38 1.98
CA ALA A 5 3.50 4.09 3.26
C ALA A 5 3.76 5.59 3.08
N GLU A 6 4.68 5.96 2.17
CA GLU A 6 4.94 7.36 1.80
C GLU A 6 3.75 7.97 1.04
N GLU A 7 3.19 7.26 0.06
CA GLU A 7 2.02 7.69 -0.72
C GLU A 7 0.79 7.96 0.16
N VAL A 8 0.58 7.16 1.21
CA VAL A 8 -0.53 7.33 2.15
C VAL A 8 -0.18 8.19 3.37
N HIS A 9 1.01 8.81 3.39
CA HIS A 9 1.48 9.66 4.48
C HIS A 9 1.39 8.96 5.86
N LEU A 10 1.78 7.68 5.92
CA LEU A 10 1.65 6.86 7.12
C LEU A 10 2.41 7.49 8.30
N PRO A 11 1.75 7.83 9.43
CA PRO A 11 2.44 8.36 10.61
C PRO A 11 3.34 7.29 11.24
N LYS A 12 4.62 7.61 11.45
CA LYS A 12 5.60 6.75 12.12
C LYS A 12 6.32 7.51 13.23
N SER A 13 6.71 6.78 14.27
CA SER A 13 7.48 7.33 15.38
C SER A 13 8.90 7.68 14.93
N LEU A 14 9.33 8.90 15.17
CA LEU A 14 10.72 9.31 15.03
C LEU A 14 11.54 8.81 16.20
N ARG A 15 12.81 8.48 15.96
CA ARG A 15 13.75 8.20 17.03
C ARG A 15 13.92 9.44 17.91
N GLN A 16 14.16 9.21 19.20
CA GLN A 16 14.34 10.28 20.19
C GLN A 16 15.47 11.26 19.82
N GLU A 17 16.54 10.78 19.18
CA GLU A 17 17.66 11.60 18.71
C GLU A 17 17.27 12.63 17.64
N TYR A 18 16.15 12.43 16.94
CA TYR A 18 15.58 13.37 15.97
C TYR A 18 14.39 14.18 16.51
N GLY A 19 14.19 14.20 17.83
CA GLY A 19 13.12 14.95 18.51
C GLY A 19 11.88 14.14 18.86
N GLY A 20 11.82 12.86 18.48
CA GLY A 20 10.72 11.95 18.82
C GLY A 20 9.37 12.35 18.20
N GLY A 21 8.28 11.74 18.70
CA GLY A 21 6.92 12.02 18.24
C GLY A 21 6.56 11.30 16.92
N LEU A 22 5.41 11.66 16.35
CA LEU A 22 4.91 11.09 15.09
C LEU A 22 5.20 12.05 13.93
N LYS A 23 5.72 11.50 12.82
CA LYS A 23 5.91 12.21 11.55
C LYS A 23 5.40 11.36 10.41
N GLU A 24 4.92 11.99 9.34
CA GLU A 24 4.61 11.29 8.09
C GLU A 24 5.85 10.58 7.56
N PHE A 25 5.68 9.32 7.17
CA PHE A 25 6.77 8.52 6.64
C PHE A 25 7.24 9.05 5.29
N ILE A 26 8.55 9.27 5.18
CA ILE A 26 9.23 9.64 3.93
C ILE A 26 10.31 8.60 3.68
N CYS A 27 10.33 8.01 2.48
CA CYS A 27 11.19 6.87 2.17
C CYS A 27 12.68 7.25 2.22
N SER A 28 13.04 8.47 1.83
CA SER A 28 14.41 8.99 1.93
C SER A 28 14.90 9.19 3.38
N GLU A 29 13.98 9.32 4.34
CA GLU A 29 14.29 9.56 5.76
C GLU A 29 14.08 8.31 6.62
N THR A 30 14.02 7.11 6.02
CA THR A 30 13.68 5.87 6.73
C THR A 30 14.53 5.64 7.98
N SER A 31 15.82 5.98 7.95
CA SER A 31 16.74 5.84 9.09
C SER A 31 16.32 6.64 10.33
N CYS A 32 15.56 7.73 10.15
CA CYS A 32 15.13 8.61 11.23
C CYS A 32 14.00 8.05 12.09
N PHE A 33 13.34 6.99 11.63
CA PHE A 33 12.19 6.39 12.29
C PHE A 33 12.58 5.23 13.22
N GLU A 34 11.78 4.99 14.25
CA GLU A 34 11.95 3.86 15.16
C GLU A 34 11.77 2.53 14.43
N GLY A 35 12.61 1.54 14.79
CA GLY A 35 12.56 0.20 14.20
C GLY A 35 13.07 0.11 12.77
N SER A 36 13.69 1.16 12.22
CA SER A 36 14.22 1.17 10.85
C SER A 36 15.39 0.21 10.61
N ASP A 37 16.03 -0.29 11.67
CA ASP A 37 17.09 -1.30 11.59
C ASP A 37 16.56 -2.73 11.43
N ASP A 38 15.25 -2.95 11.64
CA ASP A 38 14.61 -4.27 11.56
C ASP A 38 13.38 -4.22 10.64
N GLU A 39 13.55 -4.67 9.40
CA GLU A 39 12.49 -4.69 8.40
C GLU A 39 11.23 -5.45 8.84
N ASN A 40 11.37 -6.45 9.73
CA ASN A 40 10.25 -7.23 10.23
C ASN A 40 9.44 -6.45 11.27
N LYS A 41 10.07 -5.55 12.02
CA LYS A 41 9.42 -4.72 13.05
C LYS A 41 9.03 -3.33 12.57
N PHE A 42 9.62 -2.86 11.46
CA PHE A 42 9.38 -1.50 10.98
C PHE A 42 7.90 -1.20 10.75
N PHE A 43 7.16 -2.15 10.16
CA PHE A 43 5.70 -2.08 10.08
C PHE A 43 5.04 -3.08 11.01
N THR A 44 4.05 -2.62 11.76
CA THR A 44 3.13 -3.47 12.51
C THR A 44 2.29 -4.33 11.56
N THR A 45 1.72 -5.43 12.06
CA THR A 45 0.81 -6.27 11.26
C THR A 45 -0.37 -5.47 10.68
N GLN A 46 -0.93 -4.55 11.46
CA GLN A 46 -2.03 -3.70 11.02
C GLN A 46 -1.61 -2.76 9.89
N GLU A 47 -0.47 -2.07 10.02
CA GLU A 47 0.08 -1.22 8.97
C GLU A 47 0.33 -2.02 7.69
N ARG A 48 0.94 -3.21 7.80
CA ARG A 48 1.19 -4.09 6.65
C ARG A 48 -0.10 -4.45 5.92
N GLN A 49 -1.12 -4.89 6.65
CA GLN A 49 -2.41 -5.25 6.06
C GLN A 49 -3.10 -4.06 5.42
N SER A 50 -3.10 -2.90 6.08
CA SER A 50 -3.68 -1.67 5.53
C SER A 50 -2.97 -1.22 4.25
N LEU A 51 -1.64 -1.27 4.21
CA LEU A 51 -0.84 -0.93 3.03
C LEU A 51 -1.05 -1.92 1.89
N VAL A 52 -1.13 -3.22 2.18
CA VAL A 52 -1.44 -4.25 1.17
C VAL A 52 -2.84 -4.03 0.60
N LEU A 53 -3.83 -3.76 1.45
CA LEU A 53 -5.19 -3.47 1.00
C LEU A 53 -5.25 -2.22 0.12
N HIS A 54 -4.55 -1.15 0.50
CA HIS A 54 -4.42 0.07 -0.31
C HIS A 54 -3.86 -0.26 -1.70
N LEU A 55 -2.72 -0.97 -1.76
CA LEU A 55 -2.09 -1.37 -3.03
C LEU A 55 -3.02 -2.20 -3.92
N LEU A 56 -3.76 -3.14 -3.33
CA LEU A 56 -4.74 -3.95 -4.06
C LEU A 56 -5.87 -3.08 -4.64
N HIS A 57 -6.38 -2.12 -3.87
CA HIS A 57 -7.45 -1.22 -4.32
C HIS A 57 -6.96 -0.12 -5.28
N THR A 58 -5.69 0.26 -5.25
CA THR A 58 -5.12 1.25 -6.16
C THR A 58 -4.56 0.65 -7.44
N LEU A 59 -4.37 -0.67 -7.52
CA LEU A 59 -3.95 -1.35 -8.75
C LEU A 59 -4.88 -0.99 -9.92
N ARG A 60 -4.29 -0.44 -10.99
CA ARG A 60 -5.01 0.02 -12.19
C ARG A 60 -4.77 -0.90 -13.37
N ALA A 61 -5.83 -1.21 -14.11
CA ALA A 61 -5.76 -2.01 -15.33
C ALA A 61 -4.98 -1.29 -16.42
N THR A 62 -4.05 -2.00 -17.04
CA THR A 62 -3.36 -1.58 -18.27
C THR A 62 -4.05 -2.16 -19.50
N GLN A 63 -3.63 -1.74 -20.69
CA GLN A 63 -4.14 -2.29 -21.97
C GLN A 63 -4.01 -3.82 -22.07
N GLN A 64 -2.99 -4.41 -21.44
CA GLN A 64 -2.80 -5.86 -21.44
C GLN A 64 -3.86 -6.58 -20.58
N ASP A 65 -4.30 -5.96 -19.48
CA ASP A 65 -5.23 -6.57 -18.52
C ASP A 65 -6.67 -6.64 -19.05
N LEU A 66 -7.03 -5.78 -20.00
CA LEU A 66 -8.40 -5.67 -20.53
C LEU A 66 -8.92 -6.96 -21.19
N LYS A 67 -8.00 -7.85 -21.59
CA LYS A 67 -8.31 -9.13 -22.25
C LYS A 67 -7.90 -10.34 -21.41
N SER A 68 -7.30 -10.12 -20.24
CA SER A 68 -6.74 -11.19 -19.41
C SER A 68 -7.79 -11.96 -18.59
N LEU A 69 -8.93 -11.33 -18.31
CA LEU A 69 -9.99 -11.91 -17.47
C LEU A 69 -11.26 -12.19 -18.30
N PRO A 70 -11.54 -13.46 -18.63
CA PRO A 70 -12.78 -13.84 -19.31
C PRO A 70 -14.01 -13.43 -18.49
N GLY A 71 -15.00 -12.81 -19.12
CA GLY A 71 -16.26 -12.42 -18.47
C GLY A 71 -16.22 -11.11 -17.69
N VAL A 72 -15.04 -10.52 -17.46
CA VAL A 72 -14.91 -9.21 -16.81
C VAL A 72 -14.47 -8.17 -17.84
N LYS A 73 -15.39 -7.24 -18.18
CA LYS A 73 -15.05 -6.08 -19.00
C LYS A 73 -14.44 -4.99 -18.12
N MET A 74 -13.23 -4.57 -18.47
CA MET A 74 -12.50 -3.49 -17.81
C MET A 74 -12.15 -2.39 -18.81
N VAL A 75 -11.87 -1.20 -18.30
CA VAL A 75 -11.27 -0.10 -19.08
C VAL A 75 -9.88 0.22 -18.55
N GLU A 76 -9.00 0.76 -19.41
CA GLU A 76 -7.68 1.20 -18.98
C GLU A 76 -7.80 2.22 -17.84
N GLY A 77 -6.96 2.09 -16.82
CA GLY A 77 -7.00 2.92 -15.63
C GLY A 77 -8.08 2.53 -14.60
N GLN A 78 -8.90 1.50 -14.86
CA GLN A 78 -9.89 1.04 -13.88
C GLN A 78 -9.24 0.26 -12.73
N ALA A 79 -9.76 0.43 -11.51
CA ALA A 79 -9.31 -0.34 -10.35
C ALA A 79 -9.60 -1.84 -10.52
N ILE A 80 -8.56 -2.67 -10.45
CA ILE A 80 -8.69 -4.11 -10.74
C ILE A 80 -9.47 -4.84 -9.66
N ILE A 81 -8.98 -4.80 -8.41
CA ILE A 81 -9.55 -5.59 -7.33
C ILE A 81 -11.01 -5.19 -7.01
N PRO A 82 -11.38 -3.89 -6.90
CA PRO A 82 -12.77 -3.50 -6.72
C PRO A 82 -13.69 -4.00 -7.84
N LYS A 83 -13.20 -4.00 -9.09
CA LYS A 83 -13.97 -4.52 -10.23
C LYS A 83 -14.18 -6.02 -10.13
N CYS A 84 -13.16 -6.78 -9.79
CA CYS A 84 -13.24 -8.23 -9.57
C CYS A 84 -14.20 -8.60 -8.42
N ILE A 85 -14.22 -7.84 -7.33
CA ILE A 85 -15.19 -8.03 -6.23
C ILE A 85 -16.61 -7.76 -6.73
N SER A 86 -16.84 -6.62 -7.39
CA SER A 86 -18.19 -6.24 -7.88
C SER A 86 -18.77 -7.20 -8.93
N THR A 87 -17.90 -7.94 -9.62
CA THR A 87 -18.29 -8.93 -10.64
C THR A 87 -18.34 -10.36 -10.09
N GLY A 88 -18.07 -10.54 -8.80
CA GLY A 88 -18.11 -11.85 -8.13
C GLY A 88 -16.94 -12.78 -8.48
N VAL A 89 -15.88 -12.26 -9.11
CA VAL A 89 -14.65 -13.04 -9.36
C VAL A 89 -13.85 -13.23 -8.07
N ILE A 90 -13.87 -12.24 -7.17
CA ILE A 90 -13.28 -12.33 -5.84
C ILE A 90 -14.41 -12.29 -4.81
N SER A 91 -14.43 -13.27 -3.92
CA SER A 91 -15.30 -13.28 -2.73
C SER A 91 -14.63 -12.58 -1.56
N GLN A 92 -15.43 -11.91 -0.72
CA GLN A 92 -14.99 -11.26 0.52
C GLN A 92 -15.39 -12.07 1.74
#